data_AF-A0A7Y4TNC6-F1
#
_entry.id   AF-A0A7Y4TNC6-F1
#
_cell.length_a   1.000
_cell.length_b   1.000
_cell.length_c   1.000
_cell.angle_alpha   90.00
_cell.angle_beta   90.00
_cell.angle_gamma   90.00
#
_symmetry.space_group_name_H-M   'P 1'
#
loop_
_entity.id
_entity.type
_entity.pdbx_description
1 polymer ?
#
loop_
_entity_poly.entity_id
_entity_poly.type
_entity_poly.pdbx_seq_one_letter_code
_entity_poly.pdbx_strand_id
1 'polypeptide(L)'
;MQLLTGELRASIPRLYSQEHVRLDERIVHAKFFFPAGNWTWFVTEGEEEDRDYRMFGFVIGFEEEWGYFSLNELESISAHGWTVERDIHFEPGKFADVIESFRKERGL
;
A
#
# COMPACT_ATOMS: atom_id res chain seq x y z
N MET A 1 13.21 -10.03 1.15
CA MET A 1 11.83 -10.40 1.51
C MET A 1 10.96 -10.10 0.30
N GLN A 2 9.98 -10.94 -0.05
CA GLN A 2 9.05 -10.62 -1.15
C GLN A 2 8.02 -9.59 -0.69
N LEU A 3 7.77 -8.55 -1.49
CA LEU A 3 6.77 -7.54 -1.17
C LEU A 3 5.36 -8.13 -1.25
N LEU A 4 5.03 -8.82 -2.34
CA LEU A 4 3.73 -9.43 -2.56
C LEU A 4 3.82 -10.96 -2.53
N THR A 5 3.43 -11.57 -1.41
CA THR A 5 3.32 -13.04 -1.31
C THR A 5 2.07 -13.53 -2.02
N GLY A 6 2.04 -14.82 -2.41
CA GLY A 6 0.85 -15.42 -3.03
C GLY A 6 -0.41 -15.33 -2.14
N GLU A 7 -0.24 -15.45 -0.82
CA GLU A 7 -1.31 -15.28 0.17
C GLU A 7 -1.84 -13.84 0.21
N LEU A 8 -0.94 -12.85 0.23
CA LEU A 8 -1.33 -11.44 0.23
C LEU A 8 -2.02 -11.05 -1.09
N ARG A 9 -1.49 -11.53 -2.21
CA ARG A 9 -2.11 -11.36 -3.52
C ARG A 9 -3.54 -11.88 -3.56
N ALA A 10 -3.80 -13.02 -2.91
CA ALA A 10 -5.13 -13.62 -2.85
C ALA A 10 -6.10 -12.89 -1.91
N SER A 11 -5.60 -12.09 -0.96
CA SER A 11 -6.43 -11.34 -0.01
C SER A 11 -6.76 -9.91 -0.47
N ILE A 12 -5.99 -9.35 -1.42
CA ILE A 12 -6.26 -8.04 -2.02
C ILE A 12 -7.40 -8.18 -3.03
N PRO A 13 -8.48 -7.37 -2.92
CA PRO A 13 -9.59 -7.43 -3.86
C PRO A 13 -9.21 -6.77 -5.18
N ARG A 14 -9.91 -7.14 -6.26
CA ARG A 14 -9.66 -6.59 -7.60
C ARG A 14 -9.91 -5.09 -7.66
N LEU A 15 -9.26 -4.41 -8.59
CA LEU A 15 -9.50 -2.98 -8.85
C LEU A 15 -11.00 -2.70 -9.06
N TYR A 16 -11.45 -1.56 -8.55
CA TYR A 16 -12.83 -1.06 -8.61
C TYR A 16 -13.87 -1.82 -7.75
N SER A 17 -13.49 -2.90 -7.07
CA SER A 17 -14.36 -3.62 -6.12
C SER A 17 -14.89 -2.76 -4.96
N GLN A 18 -14.15 -1.73 -4.57
CA GLN A 18 -14.45 -0.81 -3.46
C GLN A 18 -14.90 0.58 -3.95
N GLU A 19 -15.20 0.77 -5.23
CA GLU A 19 -15.53 2.09 -5.80
C GLU A 19 -16.79 2.71 -5.17
N HIS A 20 -17.75 1.87 -4.82
CA HIS A 20 -19.02 2.23 -4.19
C HIS A 20 -18.92 2.34 -2.66
N VAL A 21 -17.78 1.95 -2.09
CA VAL A 21 -17.49 2.08 -0.65
C VAL A 21 -16.97 3.49 -0.40
N ARG A 22 -17.50 4.13 0.65
CA ARG A 22 -17.04 5.45 1.07
C ARG A 22 -15.54 5.40 1.38
N LEU A 23 -14.84 6.48 1.05
CA LEU A 23 -13.38 6.53 1.13
C LEU A 23 -12.83 6.22 2.53
N ASP A 24 -13.52 6.67 3.58
CA ASP A 24 -13.19 6.41 4.99
C ASP A 24 -13.36 4.94 5.41
N GLU A 25 -14.23 4.20 4.70
CA GLU A 25 -14.59 2.82 5.01
C GLU A 25 -13.87 1.79 4.13
N ARG A 26 -13.12 2.23 3.10
CA ARG A 26 -12.33 1.34 2.24
C ARG A 26 -11.35 0.55 3.08
N ILE A 27 -11.26 -0.75 2.83
CA ILE A 27 -10.34 -1.63 3.53
C ILE A 27 -8.95 -1.50 2.91
N VAL A 28 -7.97 -1.24 3.76
CA VAL A 28 -6.54 -1.31 3.43
C VAL A 28 -6.07 -2.72 3.78
N HIS A 29 -5.43 -3.39 2.83
CA HIS A 29 -5.02 -4.79 2.92
C HIS A 29 -3.50 -4.95 3.14
N ALA A 30 -2.70 -3.97 2.73
CA ALA A 30 -1.25 -4.01 2.89
C ALA A 30 -0.68 -2.61 3.10
N LYS A 31 0.48 -2.57 3.74
CA LYS A 31 1.31 -1.37 3.88
C LYS A 31 2.73 -1.67 3.42
N PHE A 32 3.21 -0.84 2.50
CA PHE A 32 4.61 -0.80 2.09
C PHE A 32 5.23 0.52 2.53
N PHE A 33 6.53 0.53 2.81
CA PHE A 33 7.25 1.74 3.18
C PHE A 33 8.69 1.71 2.68
N PHE A 34 9.25 2.88 2.44
CA PHE A 34 10.66 3.01 2.07
C PHE A 34 11.48 3.53 3.26
N PRO A 35 12.38 2.71 3.87
CA PRO A 35 13.08 3.06 5.10
C PRO A 35 14.01 4.27 4.96
N ALA A 36 14.56 4.50 3.77
CA ALA A 36 15.46 5.61 3.49
C ALA A 36 14.74 6.88 3.02
N GLY A 37 13.41 6.95 3.20
CA GLY A 37 12.60 8.12 2.86
C GLY A 37 11.31 8.19 3.66
N ASN A 38 10.42 9.12 3.27
CA ASN A 38 9.11 9.29 3.89
C ASN A 38 7.96 8.66 3.09
N TRP A 39 8.29 7.77 2.15
CA TRP A 39 7.28 7.15 1.30
C TRP A 39 6.59 5.97 1.99
N THR A 40 5.25 5.96 1.97
CA THR A 40 4.39 4.89 2.47
C THR A 40 3.24 4.66 1.50
N TRP A 41 2.94 3.40 1.20
CA TRP A 41 1.85 2.98 0.31
C TRP A 41 0.89 2.09 1.08
N PHE A 42 -0.39 2.45 1.09
CA PHE A 42 -1.48 1.68 1.70
C PHE A 42 -2.35 1.11 0.59
N VAL A 43 -2.31 -0.21 0.40
CA VAL A 43 -3.00 -0.90 -0.71
C VAL A 43 -4.44 -1.17 -0.34
N THR A 44 -5.39 -0.77 -1.18
CA THR A 44 -6.80 -1.14 -1.03
C THR A 44 -7.24 -2.19 -2.04
N GLU A 45 -6.69 -2.15 -3.26
CA GLU A 45 -7.11 -3.02 -4.36
C GLU A 45 -5.91 -3.33 -5.26
N GLY A 46 -6.01 -4.39 -6.06
CA GLY A 46 -4.99 -4.71 -7.06
C GLY A 46 -5.36 -5.87 -7.97
N GLU A 47 -4.71 -5.94 -9.13
CA GLU A 47 -4.89 -7.00 -10.11
C GLU A 47 -3.65 -7.26 -10.96
N GLU A 48 -3.68 -8.38 -11.69
CA GLU A 48 -2.67 -8.72 -12.69
C GLU A 48 -2.79 -7.83 -13.92
N GLU A 49 -1.67 -7.23 -14.35
CA GLU A 49 -1.59 -6.43 -15.57
C GLU A 49 -0.24 -6.71 -16.25
N ASP A 50 -0.25 -7.26 -17.48
CA ASP A 50 0.93 -7.42 -18.35
C ASP A 50 2.24 -7.92 -17.68
N ARG A 51 2.12 -8.97 -16.84
CA ARG A 51 3.22 -9.60 -16.06
C ARG A 51 3.68 -8.84 -14.82
N ASP A 52 2.93 -7.82 -14.44
CA ASP A 52 3.05 -7.08 -13.20
C ASP A 52 1.82 -7.33 -12.31
N TYR A 53 1.80 -6.64 -11.17
CA TYR A 53 0.66 -6.51 -10.31
C TYR A 53 0.41 -5.02 -10.04
N ARG A 54 -0.66 -4.49 -10.62
CA ARG A 54 -1.07 -3.10 -10.46
C ARG A 54 -1.94 -2.98 -9.22
N MET A 55 -1.62 -2.02 -8.37
CA MET A 55 -2.33 -1.74 -7.13
C MET A 55 -2.96 -0.35 -7.19
N PHE A 56 -3.99 -0.16 -6.38
CA PHE A 56 -4.58 1.13 -6.09
C PHE A 56 -4.65 1.33 -4.58
N GLY A 57 -4.41 2.56 -4.14
CA GLY A 57 -4.36 2.85 -2.72
C GLY A 57 -3.98 4.29 -2.41
N PHE A 58 -3.73 4.53 -1.13
CA PHE A 58 -3.31 5.83 -0.62
C PHE A 58 -1.79 5.87 -0.45
N VAL A 59 -1.18 6.94 -0.94
CA VAL A 59 0.27 7.14 -0.94
C VAL A 59 0.60 8.39 -0.15
N ILE A 60 1.53 8.25 0.78
CA ILE A 60 2.14 9.36 1.51
C ILE A 60 3.56 9.48 0.97
N GLY A 61 3.87 10.58 0.29
CA GLY A 61 5.19 10.86 -0.25
C GLY A 61 5.51 12.35 -0.18
N PHE A 62 5.65 12.99 -1.34
CA PHE A 62 5.73 14.46 -1.40
C PHE A 62 4.38 15.12 -1.06
N GLU A 63 3.29 14.50 -1.51
CA GLU A 63 1.92 14.85 -1.18
C GLU A 63 1.17 13.59 -0.71
N GLU A 64 0.00 13.79 -0.10
CA GLU A 64 -0.93 12.73 0.24
C GLU A 64 -1.92 12.55 -0.92
N GLU A 65 -1.92 11.38 -1.57
CA GLU A 65 -2.76 11.15 -2.75
C GLU A 65 -3.31 9.73 -2.85
N TRP A 66 -4.44 9.59 -3.56
CA TRP A 66 -4.95 8.30 -3.99
C TRP A 66 -4.48 8.03 -5.41
N GLY A 67 -3.82 6.90 -5.64
CA GLY A 67 -3.15 6.65 -6.91
C GLY A 67 -2.93 5.19 -7.20
N TYR A 68 -2.56 4.93 -8.45
CA TYR A 68 -2.08 3.63 -8.90
C TYR A 68 -0.57 3.54 -8.73
N PHE A 69 -0.09 2.34 -8.42
CA PHE A 69 1.32 2.00 -8.39
C PHE A 69 1.47 0.51 -8.67
N SER A 70 2.59 0.11 -9.26
CA SER A 70 2.86 -1.27 -9.62
C SER A 70 3.85 -1.95 -8.67
N LEU A 71 3.80 -3.28 -8.62
CA LEU A 71 4.78 -4.06 -7.86
C LEU A 71 6.20 -3.84 -8.41
N ASN A 72 6.38 -3.83 -9.72
CA ASN A 72 7.70 -3.58 -10.32
C ASN A 72 8.24 -2.19 -9.97
N GLU A 73 7.40 -1.14 -9.95
CA GLU A 73 7.83 0.19 -9.50
C GLU A 73 8.34 0.14 -8.06
N LEU A 74 7.58 -0.46 -7.13
CA LEU A 74 8.01 -0.61 -5.73
C LEU A 74 9.31 -1.40 -5.60
N GLU A 75 9.47 -2.50 -6.34
CA GLU A 75 10.68 -3.33 -6.32
C GLU A 75 11.89 -2.63 -6.95
N SER A 76 11.67 -1.67 -7.86
CA SER A 76 12.74 -0.88 -8.49
C SER A 76 13.29 0.23 -7.59
N ILE A 77 12.52 0.66 -6.57
CA ILE A 77 12.92 1.73 -5.66
C ILE A 77 14.05 1.22 -4.75
N SER A 78 15.21 1.83 -4.89
CA SER A 78 16.35 1.60 -4.01
C SER A 78 17.19 2.87 -3.83
N ALA A 79 17.74 3.06 -2.63
CA ALA A 79 18.74 4.08 -2.36
C ALA A 79 19.68 3.63 -1.24
N HIS A 80 20.99 3.77 -1.45
CA HIS A 80 22.01 3.42 -0.45
C HIS A 80 21.89 2.00 0.13
N GLY A 81 21.44 1.04 -0.67
CA GLY A 81 21.25 -0.36 -0.25
C GLY A 81 19.92 -0.64 0.47
N TRP A 82 19.10 0.38 0.70
CA TRP A 82 17.73 0.24 1.18
C TRP A 82 16.78 0.06 -0.01
N THR A 83 15.75 -0.75 0.18
CA THR A 83 14.67 -0.98 -0.78
C THR A 83 13.33 -0.74 -0.10
N VAL A 84 12.23 -0.71 -0.85
CA VAL A 84 10.89 -0.77 -0.26
C VAL A 84 10.74 -2.07 0.55
N GLU A 85 10.01 -1.98 1.65
CA GLU A 85 9.69 -3.10 2.54
C GLU A 85 8.18 -3.21 2.73
N ARG A 86 7.71 -4.44 3.00
CA ARG A 86 6.35 -4.70 3.47
C ARG A 86 6.32 -4.73 4.99
N ASP A 87 5.35 -4.03 5.58
CA ASP A 87 5.04 -4.16 7.00
C ASP A 87 4.36 -5.52 7.26
N ILE A 88 5.12 -6.46 7.85
CA ILE A 88 4.64 -7.83 8.12
C ILE A 88 3.70 -7.92 9.32
N HIS A 89 3.59 -6.84 10.11
CA HIS A 89 2.71 -6.76 11.27
C HIS A 89 1.46 -5.93 10.97
N PHE A 90 1.30 -5.44 9.73
CA PHE A 90 0.14 -4.70 9.32
C PHE A 90 -1.13 -5.58 9.36
N GLU A 91 -2.15 -5.11 10.08
CA GLU A 91 -3.47 -5.73 10.11
C GLU A 91 -4.42 -4.96 9.19
N PRO A 92 -5.16 -5.64 8.29
CA PRO A 92 -6.15 -4.98 7.45
C PRO A 92 -7.22 -4.25 8.25
N GLY A 93 -7.60 -3.05 7.79
CA GLY A 93 -8.55 -2.19 8.50
C GLY A 93 -9.13 -1.11 7.61
N LYS A 94 -10.14 -0.39 8.11
CA LYS A 94 -10.72 0.75 7.40
C LYS A 94 -9.68 1.85 7.25
N PHE A 95 -9.70 2.53 6.11
CA PHE A 95 -8.79 3.60 5.77
C PHE A 95 -8.69 4.66 6.87
N ALA A 96 -9.82 5.12 7.41
CA ALA A 96 -9.82 6.13 8.47
C ALA A 96 -9.05 5.67 9.72
N ASP A 97 -9.29 4.44 10.18
CA ASP A 97 -8.65 3.87 11.38
C ASP A 97 -7.15 3.64 11.17
N VAL A 98 -6.78 3.17 9.96
CA VAL A 98 -5.39 2.91 9.56
C VAL A 98 -4.58 4.22 9.53
N ILE A 99 -5.12 5.27 8.90
CA ILE A 99 -4.42 6.56 8.80
C ILE A 99 -4.37 7.28 10.14
N GLU A 100 -5.42 7.21 10.94
CA GLU A 100 -5.40 7.76 12.30
C GLU A 100 -4.29 7.09 13.15
N SER A 101 -4.21 5.76 13.11
CA SER A 101 -3.17 5.01 13.84
C SER A 101 -1.77 5.36 13.36
N PHE A 102 -1.56 5.39 12.03
CA PHE A 102 -0.28 5.78 11.44
C PHE A 102 0.17 7.18 11.85
N ARG A 103 -0.75 8.15 11.90
CA ARG A 103 -0.44 9.52 12.32
C ARG A 103 -0.08 9.59 13.80
N LYS A 104 -0.84 8.92 14.68
CA LYS A 104 -0.55 8.83 16.12
C LYS A 104 0.84 8.22 16.39
N GLU A 105 1.19 7.15 15.69
CA GLU A 105 2.51 6.50 15.81
C GLU A 105 3.67 7.43 15.42
N ARG A 106 3.41 8.39 14.54
CA ARG A 106 4.40 9.38 14.08
C ARG A 106 4.31 10.73 14.77
N GLY A 107 3.41 10.90 15.74
CA GLY A 107 3.20 12.15 16.47
C GLY A 107 2.61 13.28 15.61
N LEU A 108 1.80 12.91 14.61
CA LEU A 108 1.13 13.82 13.66
C LEU A 108 -0.35 14.05 14.03
#